data_AF-A0A931II63-F1
#
_entry.id   AF-A0A931II63-F1
#
_cell.length_a   1.000
_cell.length_b   1.000
_cell.length_c   1.000
_cell.angle_alpha   90.00
_cell.angle_beta   90.00
_cell.angle_gamma   90.00
#
_symmetry.space_group_name_H-M   'P 1'
#
loop_
_entity.id
_entity.type
_entity.pdbx_description
1 polymer ?
#
loop_
_entity_poly.entity_id
_entity_poly.type
_entity_poly.pdbx_seq_one_letter_code
_entity_poly.pdbx_strand_id
1 'polypeptide(L)'
;MNKKRLSATIFVLAAALSTACTDLTQAPVTATPTSAVFAVATVQDMCDALSNFFTGTLAVQDVDIRPADDPKSAIYGSGACSLETGPDMVARGSISLVDDSGANWTPGPTTKAMNGTSQPAWLFDGRPYGLIEITVRDADRQGILQIHQEHARTADGPLALTDTQLHEVAEFCIRMTRYLTR
;
A
#
# COMPACT_ATOMS: atom_id res chain seq x y z
N MET A 1 26.71 44.03 -36.12
CA MET A 1 25.64 44.63 -36.96
C MET A 1 24.54 43.58 -37.07
N ASN A 2 23.26 43.69 -36.69
CA ASN A 2 22.27 44.76 -36.46
C ASN A 2 21.54 44.47 -35.12
N LYS A 3 21.41 45.39 -34.16
CA LYS A 3 20.41 46.47 -33.99
C LYS A 3 18.94 46.02 -33.73
N LYS A 4 18.54 46.21 -32.44
CA LYS A 4 17.31 46.88 -31.93
C LYS A 4 15.96 46.14 -32.07
N ARG A 5 14.99 46.14 -31.13
CA ARG A 5 14.55 47.08 -30.04
C ARG A 5 13.55 46.35 -29.09
N LEU A 6 13.56 46.58 -27.76
CA LEU A 6 12.59 47.34 -26.89
C LEU A 6 11.10 46.97 -27.05
N SER A 7 10.17 46.97 -26.09
CA SER A 7 9.99 47.15 -24.62
C SER A 7 8.45 47.02 -24.40
N ALA A 8 7.89 46.60 -23.26
CA ALA A 8 7.20 47.44 -22.25
C ALA A 8 6.13 46.54 -21.55
N THR A 9 6.09 46.39 -20.21
CA THR A 9 5.47 47.23 -19.16
C THR A 9 4.02 46.83 -18.77
N ILE A 10 3.92 46.15 -17.62
CA ILE A 10 3.02 46.28 -16.45
C ILE A 10 1.61 46.89 -16.63
N PHE A 11 0.59 46.19 -16.11
CA PHE A 11 -0.60 46.80 -15.51
C PHE A 11 -0.87 46.21 -14.12
N VAL A 12 -0.88 47.09 -13.11
CA VAL A 12 -1.43 46.88 -11.76
C VAL A 12 -2.83 47.50 -11.76
N LEU A 13 -3.83 46.84 -11.19
CA LEU A 13 -5.03 47.52 -10.72
C LEU A 13 -5.50 46.93 -9.38
N ALA A 14 -5.74 47.83 -8.43
CA ALA A 14 -6.17 47.57 -7.06
C ALA A 14 -7.60 48.07 -6.84
N ALA A 15 -8.32 47.36 -5.96
CA ALA A 15 -9.40 47.76 -5.03
C ALA A 15 -10.64 48.54 -5.51
N ALA A 16 -11.84 48.07 -5.12
CA ALA A 16 -12.61 48.64 -3.98
C ALA A 16 -14.06 48.09 -3.81
N LEU A 17 -14.36 47.74 -2.55
CA LEU A 17 -15.60 47.73 -1.73
C LEU A 17 -17.02 48.07 -2.29
N SER A 18 -18.04 47.30 -1.84
CA SER A 18 -19.27 47.75 -1.11
C SER A 18 -20.32 46.61 -1.03
N THR A 19 -20.56 45.98 0.14
CA THR A 19 -21.66 46.17 1.12
C THR A 19 -23.12 45.95 0.64
N ALA A 20 -23.79 44.91 1.17
CA ALA A 20 -25.15 44.98 1.72
C ALA A 20 -25.52 43.70 2.50
N CYS A 21 -26.17 43.89 3.66
CA CYS A 21 -26.62 42.88 4.61
C CYS A 21 -27.82 42.07 4.11
N THR A 22 -27.92 40.82 4.54
CA THR A 22 -29.24 40.24 4.87
C THR A 22 -29.08 39.35 6.10
N ASP A 23 -29.67 39.79 7.20
CA ASP A 23 -29.93 38.97 8.38
C ASP A 23 -30.82 37.79 7.99
N LEU A 24 -30.27 36.58 8.06
CA LEU A 24 -31.05 35.36 8.20
C LEU A 24 -30.67 34.77 9.54
N THR A 25 -31.55 34.96 10.53
CA THR A 25 -31.52 34.23 11.79
C THR A 25 -31.70 32.74 11.47
N GLN A 26 -30.59 32.05 11.23
CA GLN A 26 -30.58 30.61 11.05
C GLN A 26 -30.72 30.01 12.45
N ALA A 27 -31.86 29.35 12.70
CA ALA A 27 -32.02 28.52 13.88
C ALA A 27 -30.81 27.57 13.99
N PRO A 28 -30.28 27.31 15.20
CA PRO A 28 -29.18 26.37 15.36
C PRO A 28 -29.66 25.00 14.89
N VAL A 29 -29.30 24.61 13.66
CA VAL A 29 -29.37 23.23 13.22
C VAL A 29 -28.44 22.46 14.15
N THR A 30 -29.05 21.72 15.07
CA THR A 30 -28.37 20.72 15.86
C THR A 30 -27.87 19.68 14.86
N ALA A 31 -26.63 19.84 14.40
CA ALA A 31 -25.97 18.83 13.60
C ALA A 31 -25.93 17.57 14.47
N THR A 32 -26.78 16.60 14.15
CA THR A 32 -26.64 15.25 14.68
C THR A 32 -25.23 14.81 14.27
N PRO A 33 -24.35 14.40 15.21
CA PRO A 33 -23.08 13.85 14.81
C PRO A 33 -23.38 12.60 13.99
N THR A 34 -23.23 12.70 12.67
CA THR A 34 -23.11 11.52 11.82
C THR A 34 -21.89 10.80 12.35
N SER A 35 -22.12 9.70 13.08
CA SER A 35 -21.04 8.78 13.44
C SER A 35 -20.31 8.46 12.13
N ALA A 36 -19.07 8.91 12.03
CA ALA A 36 -18.19 8.47 10.96
C ALA A 36 -18.10 6.96 11.12
N VAL A 37 -18.76 6.22 10.24
CA VAL A 37 -18.54 4.79 10.12
C VAL A 37 -17.09 4.68 9.66
N PHE A 38 -16.20 4.35 10.58
CA PHE A 38 -14.82 3.99 10.22
C PHE A 38 -14.94 2.82 9.24
N ALA A 39 -14.58 3.07 7.99
CA ALA A 39 -14.62 2.05 6.95
C ALA A 39 -13.52 1.05 7.29
N VAL A 40 -13.91 -0.11 7.84
CA VAL A 40 -12.98 -1.19 8.12
C VAL A 40 -12.51 -1.75 6.79
N ALA A 41 -11.20 -1.85 6.61
CA ALA A 41 -10.63 -2.38 5.38
C ALA A 41 -11.07 -3.82 5.13
N THR A 42 -11.34 -4.12 3.87
CA THR A 42 -11.85 -5.40 3.39
C THR A 42 -10.75 -6.24 2.75
N VAL A 43 -11.03 -7.53 2.55
CA VAL A 43 -10.17 -8.42 1.77
C VAL A 43 -9.99 -7.90 0.33
N GLN A 44 -11.02 -7.27 -0.25
CA GLN A 44 -10.89 -6.62 -1.54
C GLN A 44 -9.88 -5.47 -1.52
N ASP A 45 -9.91 -4.59 -0.51
CA ASP A 45 -8.97 -3.47 -0.41
C ASP A 45 -7.51 -3.96 -0.33
N MET A 46 -7.29 -5.07 0.39
CA MET A 46 -5.99 -5.73 0.48
C MET A 46 -5.55 -6.28 -0.88
N CYS A 47 -6.46 -6.97 -1.59
CA CYS A 47 -6.18 -7.52 -2.90
C CYS A 47 -5.87 -6.42 -3.94
N ASP A 48 -6.63 -5.33 -3.92
CA ASP A 48 -6.42 -4.19 -4.82
C ASP A 48 -5.08 -3.52 -4.54
N ALA A 49 -4.72 -3.32 -3.26
CA ALA A 49 -3.42 -2.80 -2.87
C ALA A 49 -2.27 -3.69 -3.36
N LEU A 50 -2.41 -5.01 -3.21
CA LEU A 50 -1.43 -5.99 -3.66
C LEU A 50 -1.27 -5.96 -5.19
N SER A 51 -2.37 -6.05 -5.93
CA SER A 51 -2.36 -6.02 -7.40
C SER A 51 -1.77 -4.72 -7.95
N ASN A 52 -2.18 -3.57 -7.40
CA ASN A 52 -1.69 -2.26 -7.82
C ASN A 52 -0.18 -2.10 -7.57
N PHE A 53 0.34 -2.64 -6.47
CA PHE A 53 1.78 -2.61 -6.20
C PHE A 53 2.56 -3.48 -7.20
N PHE A 54 2.08 -4.70 -7.46
CA PHE A 54 2.77 -5.62 -8.38
C PHE A 54 2.74 -5.12 -9.83
N THR A 55 1.59 -4.66 -10.30
CA THR A 55 1.43 -4.17 -11.69
C THR A 55 2.02 -2.77 -11.87
N GLY A 56 1.86 -1.88 -10.89
CA GLY A 56 2.28 -0.49 -10.99
C GLY A 56 3.73 -0.23 -10.59
N THR A 57 4.21 -0.83 -9.49
CA THR A 57 5.57 -0.61 -8.98
C THR A 57 6.55 -1.65 -9.50
N LEU A 58 6.18 -2.93 -9.48
CA LEU A 58 7.06 -4.02 -9.94
C LEU A 58 6.90 -4.35 -11.43
N ALA A 59 5.95 -3.69 -12.13
CA ALA A 59 5.67 -3.89 -13.54
C ALA A 59 5.39 -5.36 -13.93
N VAL A 60 4.83 -6.15 -13.00
CA VAL A 60 4.42 -7.53 -13.24
C VAL A 60 3.16 -7.53 -14.12
N GLN A 61 3.13 -8.42 -15.11
CA GLN A 61 2.04 -8.56 -16.07
C GLN A 61 1.21 -9.82 -15.80
N ASP A 62 0.00 -9.85 -16.37
CA ASP A 62 -0.88 -11.02 -16.38
C ASP A 62 -1.12 -11.62 -14.99
N VAL A 63 -1.46 -10.76 -14.02
CA VAL A 63 -1.82 -11.17 -12.66
C VAL A 63 -3.33 -11.20 -12.47
N ASP A 64 -3.82 -12.33 -11.97
CA ASP A 64 -5.18 -12.52 -11.52
C ASP A 64 -5.23 -12.45 -9.99
N ILE A 65 -6.24 -11.78 -9.47
CA ILE A 65 -6.47 -11.65 -8.02
C ILE A 65 -7.24 -12.87 -7.53
N ARG A 66 -6.73 -13.53 -6.49
CA ARG A 66 -7.42 -14.62 -5.78
C ARG A 66 -7.50 -14.33 -4.28
N PRO A 67 -8.65 -13.84 -3.79
CA PRO A 67 -8.86 -13.63 -2.36
C PRO A 67 -8.97 -14.99 -1.64
N ALA A 68 -8.41 -15.07 -0.42
CA ALA A 68 -8.50 -16.29 0.39
C ALA A 68 -9.87 -16.43 1.09
N ASP A 69 -10.53 -15.31 1.35
CA ASP A 69 -11.81 -15.18 2.04
C ASP A 69 -12.82 -14.42 1.16
N ASP A 70 -14.05 -14.22 1.65
CA ASP A 70 -15.04 -13.37 0.95
C ASP A 70 -14.46 -11.94 0.79
N PRO A 71 -14.35 -11.41 -0.45
CA PRO A 71 -13.80 -10.08 -0.71
C PRO A 71 -14.41 -8.94 0.11
N LYS A 72 -15.69 -9.07 0.48
CA LYS A 72 -16.42 -8.06 1.25
C LYS A 72 -16.21 -8.18 2.75
N SER A 73 -15.53 -9.23 3.21
CA SER A 73 -15.25 -9.42 4.62
C SER A 73 -14.27 -8.36 5.11
N ALA A 74 -14.61 -7.76 6.24
CA ALA A 74 -13.73 -6.87 6.97
C ALA A 74 -12.58 -7.66 7.63
N ILE A 75 -11.38 -7.09 7.61
CA ILE A 75 -10.17 -7.70 8.18
C ILE A 75 -10.09 -7.33 9.67
N TYR A 76 -10.84 -8.05 10.51
CA TYR A 76 -10.76 -7.86 11.96
C TYR A 76 -9.57 -8.59 12.58
N GLY A 77 -9.45 -9.89 12.30
CA GLY A 77 -8.39 -10.75 12.83
C GLY A 77 -7.30 -11.01 11.80
N SER A 78 -7.68 -11.60 10.68
CA SER A 78 -6.77 -11.95 9.60
C SER A 78 -7.40 -11.69 8.23
N GLY A 79 -6.54 -11.52 7.23
CA GLY A 79 -6.92 -11.46 5.83
C GLY A 79 -5.76 -11.91 4.96
N ALA A 80 -6.06 -12.55 3.83
CA ALA A 80 -5.05 -12.94 2.87
C ALA A 80 -5.55 -12.79 1.43
N CYS A 81 -4.61 -12.45 0.55
CA CYS A 81 -4.85 -12.37 -0.87
C CYS A 81 -3.65 -12.92 -1.64
N SER A 82 -3.93 -13.64 -2.72
CA SER A 82 -2.92 -14.14 -3.65
C SER A 82 -3.04 -13.45 -5.00
N LEU A 83 -1.91 -13.28 -5.67
CA LEU A 83 -1.81 -12.99 -7.09
C LEU A 83 -1.35 -14.25 -7.82
N GLU A 84 -1.99 -14.60 -8.92
CA GLU A 84 -1.71 -15.80 -9.72
C GLU A 84 -1.46 -15.41 -11.19
N THR A 85 -0.64 -16.18 -11.90
CA THR A 85 -0.52 -16.12 -13.37
C THR A 85 -0.81 -17.51 -13.91
N GLY A 86 -2.04 -17.70 -14.40
CA GLY A 86 -2.54 -19.04 -14.74
C GLY A 86 -2.63 -19.93 -13.49
N PRO A 87 -1.98 -21.11 -13.45
CA PRO A 87 -2.02 -21.99 -12.28
C PRO A 87 -1.00 -21.61 -11.18
N ASP A 88 -0.10 -20.69 -11.46
CA ASP A 88 1.06 -20.43 -10.62
C ASP A 88 0.83 -19.23 -9.71
N MET A 89 1.07 -19.39 -8.40
CA MET A 89 1.02 -18.28 -7.45
C MET A 89 2.27 -17.41 -7.63
N VAL A 90 2.05 -16.12 -7.87
CA VAL A 90 3.08 -15.09 -8.02
C VAL A 90 3.39 -14.44 -6.69
N ALA A 91 2.36 -14.12 -5.92
CA ALA A 91 2.53 -13.49 -4.61
C ALA A 91 1.39 -13.85 -3.68
N ARG A 92 1.66 -13.75 -2.38
CA ARG A 92 0.65 -13.85 -1.33
C ARG A 92 0.93 -12.82 -0.25
N GLY A 93 -0.02 -11.92 -0.05
CA GLY A 93 -0.06 -11.07 1.13
C GLY A 93 -0.94 -11.71 2.19
N SER A 94 -0.53 -11.67 3.45
CA SER A 94 -1.37 -12.02 4.60
C SER A 94 -1.12 -11.07 5.76
N ILE A 95 -2.19 -10.71 6.46
CA ILE A 95 -2.12 -9.97 7.72
C ILE A 95 -2.86 -10.77 8.78
N SER A 96 -2.33 -10.81 9.99
CA SER A 96 -3.01 -11.41 11.14
C SER A 96 -2.72 -10.61 12.41
N LEU A 97 -3.57 -10.79 13.42
CA LEU A 97 -3.24 -10.39 14.78
C LEU A 97 -2.04 -11.18 15.29
N VAL A 98 -1.31 -10.53 16.18
CA VAL A 98 -0.26 -11.13 17.00
C VAL A 98 -0.91 -11.50 18.32
N ASP A 99 -0.99 -12.81 18.62
CA ASP A 99 -1.59 -13.31 19.85
C ASP A 99 -0.65 -14.26 20.60
N ASP A 100 -0.90 -14.49 21.89
CA ASP A 100 -0.06 -15.38 22.68
C ASP A 100 -0.28 -16.88 22.37
N SER A 101 -1.05 -17.22 21.33
CA SER A 101 -1.40 -18.60 20.98
C SER A 101 -0.25 -19.37 20.32
N GLY A 102 0.86 -18.70 20.01
CA GLY A 102 2.09 -19.33 19.49
C GLY A 102 2.18 -19.41 17.96
N ALA A 103 1.20 -18.88 17.23
CA ALA A 103 1.25 -18.79 15.76
C ALA A 103 1.92 -17.50 15.23
N ASN A 104 2.44 -16.66 16.14
CA ASN A 104 3.17 -15.46 15.74
C ASN A 104 4.48 -15.83 15.05
N TRP A 105 4.71 -15.22 13.90
CA TRP A 105 5.98 -15.33 13.23
C TRP A 105 7.08 -14.70 14.10
N THR A 106 8.19 -15.42 14.20
CA THR A 106 9.42 -14.96 14.86
C THR A 106 10.60 -15.09 13.91
N PRO A 107 11.53 -14.12 13.90
CA PRO A 107 12.72 -14.21 13.06
C PRO A 107 13.48 -15.52 13.29
N GLY A 108 13.62 -16.30 12.22
CA GLY A 108 14.45 -17.52 12.20
C GLY A 108 15.90 -17.23 11.82
N PRO A 109 16.81 -18.21 11.99
CA PRO A 109 18.23 -18.05 11.64
C PRO A 109 18.49 -17.79 10.15
N THR A 110 17.53 -18.09 9.27
CA THR A 110 17.58 -17.84 7.82
C THR A 110 17.05 -16.47 7.41
N THR A 111 16.56 -15.68 8.37
CA THR A 111 15.95 -14.36 8.12
C THR A 111 16.95 -13.25 8.45
N LYS A 112 16.94 -12.19 7.65
CA LYS A 112 17.83 -11.02 7.82
C LYS A 112 16.98 -9.81 8.14
N ALA A 113 17.36 -9.06 9.18
CA ALA A 113 16.74 -7.76 9.43
C ALA A 113 17.01 -6.81 8.26
N MET A 114 15.97 -6.12 7.79
CA MET A 114 16.08 -5.12 6.74
C MET A 114 16.34 -3.76 7.40
N ASN A 115 17.48 -3.15 7.08
CA ASN A 115 17.83 -1.83 7.60
C ASN A 115 17.20 -0.72 6.74
N GLY A 116 16.93 0.41 7.39
CA GLY A 116 16.43 1.62 6.72
C GLY A 116 14.93 1.63 6.43
N THR A 117 14.19 0.57 6.79
CA THR A 117 12.73 0.55 6.66
C THR A 117 12.06 1.40 7.75
N SER A 118 10.84 1.85 7.48
CA SER A 118 10.05 2.70 8.39
C SER A 118 9.58 1.97 9.65
N GLN A 119 9.65 0.64 9.65
CA GLN A 119 9.39 -0.25 10.78
C GLN A 119 10.25 -1.52 10.69
N PRO A 120 10.39 -2.29 11.80
CA PRO A 120 11.08 -3.57 11.78
C PRO A 120 10.51 -4.52 10.71
N ALA A 121 11.38 -4.94 9.80
CA ALA A 121 11.08 -5.88 8.74
C ALA A 121 12.20 -6.91 8.62
N TRP A 122 11.85 -8.12 8.20
CA TRP A 122 12.77 -9.22 8.02
C TRP A 122 12.57 -9.86 6.66
N LEU A 123 13.69 -10.16 6.01
CA LEU A 123 13.76 -10.78 4.70
C LEU A 123 14.22 -12.23 4.85
N PHE A 124 13.42 -13.16 4.35
CA PHE A 124 13.89 -14.45 3.91
C PHE A 124 14.10 -14.41 2.39
N ASP A 125 15.34 -14.61 1.96
CA ASP A 125 15.72 -14.65 0.55
C ASP A 125 16.12 -16.07 0.18
N GLY A 126 15.17 -16.81 -0.41
CA GLY A 126 15.34 -18.21 -0.78
C GLY A 126 15.95 -18.43 -2.17
N ARG A 127 16.54 -17.41 -2.81
CA ARG A 127 17.15 -17.57 -4.14
C ARG A 127 18.30 -18.61 -4.11
N PRO A 128 18.39 -19.50 -5.12
CA PRO A 128 17.67 -19.48 -6.40
C PRO A 128 16.33 -20.22 -6.44
N TYR A 129 15.82 -20.73 -5.31
CA TYR A 129 14.54 -21.48 -5.25
C TYR A 129 13.29 -20.59 -5.42
N GLY A 130 13.48 -19.28 -5.57
CA GLY A 130 12.47 -18.36 -6.08
C GLY A 130 11.57 -17.68 -5.04
N LEU A 131 11.42 -18.29 -3.86
CA LEU A 131 10.66 -17.69 -2.76
C LEU A 131 11.43 -16.56 -2.07
N ILE A 132 10.81 -15.39 -2.05
CA ILE A 132 11.19 -14.25 -1.22
C ILE A 132 10.05 -13.98 -0.26
N GLU A 133 10.35 -13.85 1.03
CA GLU A 133 9.34 -13.53 2.05
C GLU A 133 9.80 -12.32 2.85
N ILE A 134 8.91 -11.33 2.96
CA ILE A 134 9.09 -10.19 3.86
C ILE A 134 8.06 -10.27 4.95
N THR A 135 8.54 -10.33 6.19
CA THR A 135 7.70 -10.25 7.37
C THR A 135 7.89 -8.93 8.09
N VAL A 136 6.78 -8.33 8.50
CA VAL A 136 6.70 -7.09 9.25
C VAL A 136 5.89 -7.33 10.51
N ARG A 137 6.26 -6.65 11.58
CA ARG A 137 5.47 -6.61 12.81
C ARG A 137 5.19 -5.17 13.18
N ASP A 138 3.91 -4.83 13.28
CA ASP A 138 3.44 -3.52 13.75
C ASP A 138 2.46 -3.70 14.91
N ALA A 139 2.86 -3.24 16.10
CA ALA A 139 2.09 -3.35 17.33
C ALA A 139 1.50 -4.76 17.58
N ASP A 140 0.19 -4.91 17.35
CA ASP A 140 -0.61 -6.11 17.56
C ASP A 140 -0.87 -6.90 16.26
N ARG A 141 -0.17 -6.58 15.16
CA ARG A 141 -0.31 -7.27 13.88
C ARG A 141 1.02 -7.68 13.26
N GLN A 142 0.93 -8.73 12.47
CA GLN A 142 1.99 -9.18 11.57
C GLN A 142 1.48 -9.14 10.14
N GLY A 143 2.35 -8.67 9.24
CA GLY A 143 2.16 -8.73 7.80
C GLY A 143 3.24 -9.62 7.19
N ILE A 144 2.83 -10.50 6.30
CA ILE A 144 3.74 -11.37 5.54
C ILE A 144 3.42 -11.16 4.08
N LEU A 145 4.46 -10.90 3.29
CA LEU A 145 4.40 -10.84 1.84
C LEU A 145 5.37 -11.86 1.25
N GLN A 146 4.81 -12.89 0.63
CA GLN A 146 5.54 -13.92 -0.10
C GLN A 146 5.51 -13.62 -1.59
N ILE A 147 6.63 -13.79 -2.26
CA ILE A 147 6.82 -13.57 -3.69
C ILE A 147 7.52 -14.79 -4.27
N HIS A 148 6.88 -15.44 -5.24
CA HIS A 148 7.47 -16.46 -6.09
C HIS A 148 8.02 -15.79 -7.34
N GLN A 149 9.25 -15.29 -7.21
CA GLN A 149 9.90 -14.49 -8.25
C GLN A 149 10.01 -15.24 -9.59
N GLU A 150 10.11 -16.58 -9.52
CA GLU A 150 10.19 -17.49 -10.65
C GLU A 150 8.93 -17.51 -11.53
N HIS A 151 7.76 -17.26 -10.94
CA HIS A 151 6.46 -17.22 -11.62
C HIS A 151 6.11 -15.81 -12.12
N ALA A 152 6.70 -14.77 -11.52
CA ALA A 152 6.47 -13.39 -11.92
C ALA A 152 7.16 -13.04 -13.26
N ARG A 153 6.45 -12.30 -14.12
CA ARG A 153 6.95 -11.83 -15.43
C ARG A 153 6.66 -10.34 -15.61
N THR A 154 7.62 -9.63 -16.19
CA THR A 154 7.50 -8.25 -16.65
C THR A 154 7.63 -8.21 -18.18
N ALA A 155 7.46 -7.03 -18.78
CA ALA A 155 7.70 -6.84 -20.22
C ALA A 155 9.13 -7.23 -20.67
N ASP A 156 10.10 -7.10 -19.75
CA ASP A 156 11.52 -7.31 -20.02
C ASP A 156 11.99 -8.74 -19.70
N GLY A 157 11.11 -9.60 -19.17
CA GLY A 157 11.40 -10.99 -18.86
C GLY A 157 10.99 -11.41 -17.44
N PRO A 158 11.63 -12.44 -16.86
CA PRO A 158 11.40 -12.80 -15.46
C PRO A 158 11.63 -11.63 -14.51
N LEU A 159 10.78 -11.51 -13.49
CA LEU A 159 11.02 -10.54 -12.42
C LEU A 159 12.38 -10.84 -11.78
N ALA A 160 13.19 -9.80 -11.57
CA ALA A 160 14.47 -9.89 -10.89
C ALA A 160 14.55 -8.78 -9.84
N LEU A 161 14.23 -9.09 -8.59
CA LEU A 161 14.19 -8.10 -7.52
C LEU A 161 15.61 -7.67 -7.14
N THR A 162 15.87 -6.37 -7.33
CA THR A 162 17.04 -5.66 -6.83
C THR A 162 16.90 -5.34 -5.34
N ASP A 163 18.00 -4.98 -4.67
CA ASP A 163 17.96 -4.57 -3.26
C ASP A 163 17.06 -3.35 -3.02
N THR A 164 17.02 -2.41 -3.97
CA THR A 164 16.11 -1.26 -3.93
C THR A 164 14.65 -1.71 -4.00
N GLN A 165 14.32 -2.62 -4.91
CA GLN A 165 12.94 -3.14 -5.02
C GLN A 165 12.57 -3.99 -3.80
N LEU A 166 13.50 -4.75 -3.23
CA LEU A 166 13.26 -5.47 -1.97
C LEU A 166 12.89 -4.49 -0.84
N HIS A 167 13.57 -3.34 -0.78
CA HIS A 167 13.22 -2.29 0.17
C HIS A 167 11.81 -1.70 -0.11
N GLU A 168 11.45 -1.46 -1.37
CA GLU A 168 10.10 -1.00 -1.73
C GLU A 168 9.01 -2.02 -1.38
N VAL A 169 9.27 -3.31 -1.58
CA VAL A 169 8.39 -4.42 -1.18
C VAL A 169 8.21 -4.42 0.35
N ALA A 170 9.29 -4.18 1.10
CA ALA A 170 9.21 -4.10 2.56
C ALA A 170 8.36 -2.91 3.01
N GLU A 171 8.58 -1.73 2.43
CA GLU A 171 7.77 -0.56 2.72
C GLU A 171 6.30 -0.74 2.32
N PHE A 172 6.04 -1.45 1.23
CA PHE A 172 4.68 -1.82 0.87
C PHE A 172 4.06 -2.76 1.91
N CYS A 173 4.77 -3.80 2.35
CA CYS A 173 4.28 -4.72 3.38
C CYS A 173 3.98 -3.98 4.70
N ILE A 174 4.84 -3.03 5.10
CA ILE A 174 4.61 -2.14 6.26
C ILE A 174 3.33 -1.32 6.07
N ARG A 175 3.18 -0.64 4.92
CA ARG A 175 1.99 0.17 4.63
C ARG A 175 0.72 -0.68 4.62
N MET A 176 0.75 -1.86 4.00
CA MET A 176 -0.37 -2.79 3.94
C MET A 176 -0.78 -3.22 5.36
N THR A 177 0.19 -3.59 6.20
CA THR A 177 -0.05 -3.97 7.60
C THR A 177 -0.75 -2.85 8.40
N ARG A 178 -0.38 -1.59 8.13
CA ARG A 178 -0.94 -0.39 8.78
C ARG A 178 -2.26 0.10 8.22
N TYR A 179 -2.44 -0.02 6.91
CA TYR A 179 -3.60 0.52 6.22
C TYR A 179 -4.87 -0.22 6.64
N LEU A 180 -4.75 -1.52 6.91
CA LEU A 180 -5.85 -2.37 7.32
C LEU A 180 -6.16 -2.31 8.84
N THR A 181 -5.50 -1.42 9.60
CA THR A 181 -5.76 -1.24 11.05
C THR A 181 -6.58 0.00 11.41
N ARG A 182 -6.91 0.85 10.43
CA ARG A 182 -7.70 2.08 10.63
C ARG A 182 -9.17 1.86 10.27
#